data_AF-A0A7S2ELY1-F1
#
_entry.id   AF-A0A7S2ELY1-F1
#
_cell.length_a   1.000
_cell.length_b   1.000
_cell.length_c   1.000
_cell.angle_alpha   90.00
_cell.angle_beta   90.00
_cell.angle_gamma   90.00
#
_symmetry.space_group_name_H-M   'P 1'
#
loop_
_entity.id
_entity.type
_entity.pdbx_description
1 polymer ?
#
loop_
_entity_poly.entity_id
_entity_poly.type
_entity_poly.pdbx_seq_one_letter_code
_entity_poly.pdbx_strand_id
1 'polypeptide(L)'
;SFLEFPKLQQQLRILPNRPKYSVAQDAARQHHQEGEGALMSGLLRPDIVFSSSLFDSLEVLQSAISDPDLRMRLFIMLRHPVERSESIFQYLIRATWEPTFFPALAGMTRHDVIHHGILDDNWLTRTLTNSDISVELTSNHVEQATKILRSKFLIGLSYNIEESWLRIRDAFGWRDDTGESHLCSENMVWKVSKEYASVSADSKYGLEQGSVEWQLLESINTFDVQVYNNAIEIFKEQRVFFQK
;
A
#
# COMPACT_ATOMS: atom_id res chain seq x y z
N SER A 1 -8.54 -4.64 -32.32
CA SER A 1 -7.57 -5.28 -33.24
C SER A 1 -6.18 -5.15 -32.62
N PHE A 2 -5.28 -6.11 -32.86
CA PHE A 2 -3.89 -6.12 -32.34
C PHE A 2 -3.06 -4.86 -32.69
N LEU A 3 -3.58 -3.98 -33.54
CA LEU A 3 -2.93 -2.74 -34.01
C LEU A 3 -3.14 -1.52 -33.09
N GLU A 4 -4.03 -1.60 -32.09
CA GLU A 4 -4.28 -0.51 -31.12
C GLU A 4 -3.44 -0.66 -29.83
N PHE A 5 -2.74 -1.78 -29.66
CA PHE A 5 -2.02 -2.12 -28.41
C PHE A 5 -0.77 -1.28 -28.13
N PRO A 6 0.06 -0.93 -29.13
CA PRO A 6 1.16 0.01 -28.92
C PRO A 6 0.65 1.38 -28.48
N LYS A 7 -0.54 1.81 -28.93
CA LYS A 7 -1.20 3.04 -28.46
C LYS A 7 -1.74 2.89 -27.04
N LEU A 8 -2.21 1.71 -26.65
CA LEU A 8 -2.68 1.41 -25.28
C LEU A 8 -1.52 1.42 -24.28
N GLN A 9 -0.39 0.77 -24.63
CA GLN A 9 0.85 0.85 -23.84
C GLN A 9 1.43 2.26 -23.85
N GLN A 10 1.35 2.99 -24.97
CA GLN A 10 1.66 4.42 -24.97
C GLN A 10 0.69 5.22 -24.11
N GLN A 11 -0.61 4.97 -24.10
CA GLN A 11 -1.57 5.74 -23.30
C GLN A 11 -1.43 5.42 -21.80
N LEU A 12 -1.06 4.19 -21.45
CA LEU A 12 -0.74 3.78 -20.08
C LEU A 12 0.66 4.28 -19.64
N ARG A 13 1.64 4.37 -20.55
CA ARG A 13 2.98 4.97 -20.30
C ARG A 13 3.00 6.51 -20.41
N ILE A 14 2.09 7.10 -21.18
CA ILE A 14 1.81 8.54 -21.35
C ILE A 14 0.58 8.91 -20.51
N LEU A 15 0.27 8.15 -19.45
CA LEU A 15 -0.26 8.83 -18.28
C LEU A 15 0.84 9.85 -17.93
N PRO A 16 0.60 11.15 -18.17
CA PRO A 16 1.65 12.14 -18.10
C PRO A 16 2.25 12.05 -16.71
N ASN A 17 3.59 12.16 -16.64
CA ASN A 17 4.35 12.56 -15.47
C ASN A 17 3.44 12.74 -14.25
N ARG A 18 3.44 11.80 -13.29
CA ARG A 18 2.95 12.13 -11.93
C ARG A 18 3.54 13.50 -11.63
N PRO A 19 2.70 14.55 -11.44
CA PRO A 19 3.24 15.88 -11.38
C PRO A 19 4.24 15.91 -10.23
N LYS A 20 5.45 16.39 -10.51
CA LYS A 20 6.29 16.94 -9.46
C LYS A 20 5.51 18.13 -8.92
N TYR A 21 4.71 17.92 -7.88
CA TYR A 21 3.81 18.93 -7.35
C TYR A 21 4.61 19.99 -6.62
N SER A 22 4.98 21.03 -7.36
CA SER A 22 5.25 22.33 -6.77
C SER A 22 3.94 23.05 -6.49
N VAL A 23 3.92 23.72 -5.34
CA VAL A 23 2.98 24.77 -4.90
C VAL A 23 1.78 24.26 -4.11
N ALA A 24 1.84 24.59 -2.83
CA ALA A 24 0.83 24.44 -1.82
C ALA A 24 -0.48 25.18 -2.16
N GLN A 25 -1.54 24.73 -1.48
CA GLN A 25 -2.86 25.36 -1.27
C GLN A 25 -3.95 24.98 -2.30
N ASP A 26 -5.10 24.55 -1.75
CA ASP A 26 -6.43 24.40 -2.39
C ASP A 26 -7.00 23.01 -2.78
N ALA A 27 -6.71 21.92 -2.06
CA ALA A 27 -7.38 20.63 -2.29
C ALA A 27 -8.00 19.91 -1.07
N ALA A 28 -8.31 20.62 0.02
CA ALA A 28 -8.92 20.02 1.22
C ALA A 28 -10.43 19.67 1.08
N ARG A 29 -10.99 19.45 -0.13
CA ARG A 29 -12.46 19.29 -0.32
C ARG A 29 -12.96 18.28 -1.34
N GLN A 30 -12.13 17.41 -1.93
CA GLN A 30 -12.64 16.32 -2.77
C GLN A 30 -12.09 14.98 -2.27
N HIS A 31 -12.80 14.43 -1.28
CA HIS A 31 -12.55 13.11 -0.74
C HIS A 31 -12.69 12.04 -1.83
N HIS A 32 -11.74 11.12 -1.80
CA HIS A 32 -11.74 9.79 -2.43
C HIS A 32 -11.00 9.59 -3.76
N GLN A 33 -10.00 10.39 -4.12
CA GLN A 33 -9.07 10.04 -5.20
C GLN A 33 -7.59 10.16 -4.81
N GLU A 34 -6.90 9.03 -4.97
CA GLU A 34 -5.45 8.85 -5.04
C GLU A 34 -4.66 8.98 -3.73
N GLY A 35 -4.69 7.92 -2.92
CA GLY A 35 -3.55 7.35 -2.15
C GLY A 35 -2.78 8.22 -1.16
N GLU A 36 -3.00 9.53 -1.13
CA GLU A 36 -2.22 10.52 -0.42
C GLU A 36 -3.16 11.53 0.23
N GLY A 37 -2.83 11.94 1.46
CA GLY A 37 -3.61 12.95 2.14
C GLY A 37 -3.13 13.19 3.56
N ALA A 38 -3.63 14.26 4.13
CA ALA A 38 -3.19 14.76 5.41
C ALA A 38 -4.41 15.11 6.28
N LEU A 39 -4.43 14.63 7.52
CA LEU A 39 -5.47 14.96 8.51
C LEU A 39 -4.96 16.06 9.44
N MET A 40 -5.79 17.07 9.70
CA MET A 40 -5.43 18.28 10.45
C MET A 40 -6.40 18.49 11.63
N SER A 41 -5.89 18.70 12.84
CA SER A 41 -6.67 19.02 14.05
C SER A 41 -6.80 20.53 14.34
N GLY A 42 -6.32 21.40 13.43
CA GLY A 42 -6.48 22.85 13.54
C GLY A 42 -5.17 23.64 13.66
N LEU A 43 -4.01 22.96 13.69
CA LEU A 43 -2.70 23.59 13.48
C LEU A 43 -2.38 23.66 11.99
N LEU A 44 -1.41 24.50 11.57
CA LEU A 44 -0.90 24.58 10.19
C LEU A 44 -0.11 23.32 9.75
N ARG A 45 -0.19 22.21 10.50
CA ARG A 45 0.59 20.98 10.28
C ARG A 45 -0.31 19.74 10.40
N PRO A 46 -0.08 18.71 9.57
CA PRO A 46 -0.87 17.47 9.64
C PRO A 46 -0.49 16.60 10.82
N ASP A 47 -1.50 16.02 11.46
CA ASP A 47 -1.36 15.03 12.54
C ASP A 47 -1.06 13.64 11.98
N ILE A 48 -1.60 13.34 10.79
CA ILE A 48 -1.39 12.09 10.07
C ILE A 48 -1.21 12.42 8.60
N VAL A 49 -0.16 11.88 7.98
CA VAL A 49 0.02 11.84 6.53
C VAL A 49 -0.05 10.38 6.10
N PHE A 50 -0.88 10.11 5.11
CA PHE A 50 -0.90 8.82 4.42
C PHE A 50 -0.44 9.04 2.98
N SER A 51 0.31 8.09 2.43
CA SER A 51 0.78 8.13 1.05
C SER A 51 1.12 6.74 0.56
N SER A 52 1.02 6.54 -0.76
CA SER A 52 1.54 5.37 -1.45
C SER A 52 3.06 5.41 -1.67
N SER A 53 3.71 6.55 -1.45
CA SER A 53 5.13 6.79 -1.65
C SER A 53 5.78 7.34 -0.39
N LEU A 54 6.72 6.58 0.16
CA LEU A 54 7.48 7.02 1.33
C LEU A 54 8.23 8.32 1.03
N PHE A 55 8.87 8.42 -0.13
CA PHE A 55 9.73 9.53 -0.46
C PHE A 55 8.94 10.81 -0.76
N ASP A 56 7.78 10.71 -1.39
CA ASP A 56 6.90 11.87 -1.62
C ASP A 56 6.38 12.43 -0.29
N SER A 57 6.03 11.55 0.67
CA SER A 57 5.67 11.98 2.03
C SER A 57 6.80 12.69 2.74
N LEU A 58 8.03 12.19 2.60
CA LEU A 58 9.21 12.80 3.22
C LEU A 58 9.53 14.16 2.60
N GLU A 59 9.27 14.35 1.31
CA GLU A 59 9.41 15.65 0.64
C GLU A 59 8.39 16.67 1.17
N VAL A 60 7.11 16.29 1.26
CA VAL A 60 6.06 17.15 1.84
C VAL A 60 6.40 17.52 3.29
N LEU A 61 6.97 16.57 4.04
CA LEU A 61 7.35 16.75 5.43
C LEU A 61 8.76 17.33 5.61
N GLN A 62 9.48 17.70 4.55
CA GLN A 62 10.86 18.19 4.64
C GLN A 62 10.97 19.49 5.45
N SER A 63 9.95 20.36 5.35
CA SER A 63 9.83 21.55 6.19
C SER A 63 9.63 21.19 7.67
N ALA A 64 8.94 20.09 7.96
CA ALA A 64 8.68 19.58 9.29
C ALA A 64 9.93 18.86 9.87
N ILE A 65 10.72 18.18 9.03
CA ILE A 65 12.00 17.54 9.41
C ILE A 65 13.03 18.57 9.89
N SER A 66 12.92 19.82 9.44
CA SER A 66 13.83 20.91 9.84
C SER A 66 13.55 21.44 11.25
N ASP A 67 12.42 21.05 11.85
CA ASP A 67 12.03 21.42 13.21
C ASP A 67 12.60 20.38 14.20
N PRO A 68 13.57 20.73 15.07
CA PRO A 68 14.21 19.79 15.97
C PRO A 68 13.26 19.19 17.02
N ASP A 69 12.12 19.84 17.26
CA ASP A 69 11.12 19.37 18.22
C ASP A 69 10.11 18.40 17.59
N LEU A 70 10.08 18.30 16.26
CA LEU A 70 9.16 17.41 15.56
C LEU A 70 9.76 16.02 15.38
N ARG A 71 9.14 15.01 16.01
CA ARG A 71 9.49 13.61 15.83
C ARG A 71 8.39 12.86 15.09
N MET A 72 8.71 12.41 13.89
CA MET A 72 7.81 11.57 13.10
C MET A 72 7.92 10.11 13.56
N ARG A 73 6.78 9.43 13.60
CA ARG A 73 6.68 7.98 13.78
C ARG A 73 5.99 7.42 12.56
N LEU A 74 6.53 6.36 11.99
CA LEU A 74 5.98 5.72 10.79
C LEU A 74 5.43 4.36 11.17
N PHE A 75 4.29 4.01 10.59
CA PHE A 75 3.78 2.64 10.57
C PHE A 75 3.37 2.27 9.15
N ILE A 76 3.34 0.98 8.85
CA ILE A 76 2.94 0.46 7.54
C ILE A 76 2.03 -0.74 7.72
N MET A 77 0.96 -0.81 6.94
CA MET A 77 0.08 -1.97 6.86
C MET A 77 0.46 -2.80 5.64
N LEU A 78 0.87 -4.05 5.86
CA LEU A 78 1.33 -4.95 4.81
C LEU A 78 0.33 -6.08 4.57
N ARG A 79 0.10 -6.37 3.29
CA ARG A 79 -0.64 -7.53 2.78
C ARG A 79 0.31 -8.41 1.98
N HIS A 80 0.03 -9.72 1.90
CA HIS A 80 0.82 -10.61 1.06
C HIS A 80 0.86 -10.07 -0.39
N PRO A 81 2.02 -9.99 -1.05
CA PRO A 81 2.16 -9.32 -2.35
C PRO A 81 1.29 -9.91 -3.46
N VAL A 82 1.10 -11.24 -3.46
CA VAL A 82 0.21 -11.91 -4.43
C VAL A 82 -1.25 -11.53 -4.20
N GLU A 83 -1.69 -11.50 -2.94
CA GLU A 83 -3.07 -11.12 -2.61
C GLU A 83 -3.32 -9.63 -2.86
N ARG A 84 -2.32 -8.78 -2.62
CA ARG A 84 -2.37 -7.36 -3.00
C ARG A 84 -2.57 -7.24 -4.52
N SER A 85 -1.79 -7.99 -5.31
CA SER A 85 -1.88 -7.97 -6.77
C SER A 85 -3.24 -8.45 -7.27
N GLU A 86 -3.79 -9.51 -6.69
CA GLU A 86 -5.16 -9.98 -7.00
C GLU A 86 -6.21 -8.92 -6.61
N SER A 87 -6.05 -8.27 -5.44
CA SER A 87 -6.94 -7.20 -5.02
C SER A 87 -6.93 -6.02 -6.00
N ILE A 88 -5.75 -5.64 -6.49
CA ILE A 88 -5.59 -4.59 -7.52
C ILE A 88 -6.27 -5.02 -8.82
N PHE A 89 -6.05 -6.26 -9.27
CA PHE A 89 -6.72 -6.79 -10.47
C PHE A 89 -8.24 -6.69 -10.34
N GLN A 90 -8.82 -7.15 -9.23
CA GLN A 90 -10.27 -7.10 -9.02
C GLN A 90 -10.80 -5.67 -8.99
N TYR A 91 -10.04 -4.74 -8.41
CA TYR A 91 -10.40 -3.32 -8.44
C TYR A 91 -10.40 -2.78 -9.87
N LEU A 92 -9.30 -2.98 -10.62
CA LEU A 92 -9.13 -2.47 -11.98
C LEU A 92 -10.22 -2.89 -12.95
N ILE A 93 -10.74 -4.12 -12.84
CA ILE A 93 -11.78 -4.62 -13.75
C ILE A 93 -13.20 -4.23 -13.33
N ARG A 94 -13.43 -3.84 -12.07
CA ARG A 94 -14.78 -3.58 -11.51
C ARG A 94 -15.06 -2.12 -11.19
N ALA A 95 -14.03 -1.29 -11.03
CA ALA A 95 -14.14 0.08 -10.56
C ALA A 95 -14.69 1.06 -11.62
N THR A 96 -15.82 0.74 -12.25
CA THR A 96 -16.44 1.52 -13.32
C THR A 96 -16.88 2.93 -12.89
N TRP A 97 -16.93 3.18 -11.59
CA TRP A 97 -17.24 4.48 -10.99
C TRP A 97 -16.03 5.42 -10.93
N GLU A 98 -14.81 4.92 -11.09
CA GLU A 98 -13.61 5.76 -11.04
C GLU A 98 -13.45 6.55 -12.35
N PRO A 99 -13.16 7.86 -12.32
CA PRO A 99 -12.86 8.65 -13.51
C PRO A 99 -11.65 8.13 -14.29
N THR A 100 -10.70 7.50 -13.60
CA THR A 100 -9.50 6.87 -14.19
C THR A 100 -9.75 5.44 -14.65
N PHE A 101 -10.99 4.93 -14.52
CA PHE A 101 -11.34 3.60 -15.01
C PHE A 101 -11.11 3.50 -16.51
N PHE A 102 -10.41 2.44 -16.91
CA PHE A 102 -10.13 2.17 -18.31
C PHE A 102 -11.03 1.02 -18.80
N PRO A 103 -12.07 1.30 -19.63
CA PRO A 103 -13.05 0.29 -20.00
C PRO A 103 -12.48 -0.96 -20.67
N ALA A 104 -11.30 -0.87 -21.29
CA ALA A 104 -10.64 -2.03 -21.90
C ALA A 104 -10.19 -3.08 -20.86
N LEU A 105 -10.03 -2.71 -19.58
CA LEU A 105 -9.67 -3.64 -18.51
C LEU A 105 -10.83 -4.53 -18.09
N ALA A 106 -12.08 -4.06 -18.25
CA ALA A 106 -13.28 -4.78 -17.80
C ALA A 106 -13.42 -6.18 -18.42
N GLY A 107 -12.90 -6.37 -19.63
CA GLY A 107 -12.93 -7.63 -20.36
C GLY A 107 -11.65 -8.47 -20.24
N MET A 108 -10.64 -8.02 -19.50
CA MET A 108 -9.36 -8.73 -19.38
C MET A 108 -9.45 -9.85 -18.35
N THR A 109 -8.85 -11.00 -18.69
CA THR A 109 -8.61 -12.07 -17.72
C THR A 109 -7.38 -11.75 -16.86
N ARG A 110 -7.19 -12.47 -15.75
CA ARG A 110 -5.96 -12.37 -14.93
C ARG A 110 -4.71 -12.56 -15.77
N HIS A 111 -4.74 -13.60 -16.61
CA HIS A 111 -3.66 -13.94 -17.51
C HIS A 111 -3.33 -12.76 -18.45
N ASP A 112 -4.35 -12.10 -19.01
CA ASP A 112 -4.14 -10.91 -19.84
C ASP A 112 -3.48 -9.78 -19.05
N VAL A 113 -4.00 -9.43 -17.86
CA VAL A 113 -3.47 -8.31 -17.08
C VAL A 113 -2.00 -8.56 -16.69
N ILE A 114 -1.67 -9.80 -16.35
CA ILE A 114 -0.30 -10.21 -16.05
C ILE A 114 0.59 -10.13 -17.30
N HIS A 115 0.18 -10.73 -18.41
CA HIS A 115 0.98 -10.75 -19.64
C HIS A 115 1.22 -9.37 -20.23
N HIS A 116 0.28 -8.44 -20.06
CA HIS A 116 0.43 -7.07 -20.53
C HIS A 116 1.26 -6.18 -19.57
N GLY A 117 1.69 -6.71 -18.42
CA GLY A 117 2.48 -5.97 -17.44
C GLY A 117 1.73 -4.80 -16.81
N ILE A 118 0.42 -4.98 -16.58
CA ILE A 118 -0.45 -3.92 -16.02
C ILE A 118 -0.32 -3.87 -14.49
N LEU A 119 -0.02 -5.01 -13.84
CA LEU A 119 0.22 -5.05 -12.40
C LEU A 119 1.66 -4.62 -12.09
N ASP A 120 1.83 -3.89 -10.99
CA ASP A 120 3.14 -3.50 -10.50
C ASP A 120 3.99 -4.73 -10.15
N ASP A 121 5.28 -4.67 -10.49
CA ASP A 121 6.27 -5.65 -10.05
C ASP A 121 7.05 -5.12 -8.84
N ASN A 122 7.09 -5.91 -7.77
CA ASN A 122 7.93 -5.64 -6.60
C ASN A 122 7.77 -4.22 -6.03
N TRP A 123 6.53 -3.72 -6.05
CA TRP A 123 6.18 -2.35 -5.70
C TRP A 123 6.71 -1.94 -4.32
N LEU A 124 6.59 -2.80 -3.31
CA LEU A 124 7.02 -2.49 -1.94
C LEU A 124 8.53 -2.32 -1.88
N THR A 125 9.27 -3.25 -2.48
CA THR A 125 10.74 -3.23 -2.55
C THR A 125 11.20 -1.95 -3.24
N ARG A 126 10.66 -1.65 -4.44
CA ARG A 126 10.98 -0.44 -5.19
C ARG A 126 10.67 0.83 -4.41
N THR A 127 9.51 0.88 -3.78
CA THR A 127 9.06 2.04 -2.99
C THR A 127 9.98 2.29 -1.80
N LEU A 128 10.41 1.23 -1.10
CA LEU A 128 11.28 1.37 0.07
C LEU A 128 12.72 1.73 -0.32
N THR A 129 13.21 1.24 -1.46
CA THR A 129 14.58 1.52 -1.92
C THR A 129 14.69 2.72 -2.87
N ASN A 130 13.58 3.40 -3.15
CA ASN A 130 13.47 4.46 -4.16
C ASN A 130 14.02 4.04 -5.54
N SER A 131 13.73 2.80 -5.94
CA SER A 131 14.22 2.23 -7.20
C SER A 131 13.23 2.49 -8.32
N ASP A 132 13.69 3.16 -9.38
CA ASP A 132 12.91 3.38 -10.60
C ASP A 132 12.52 2.05 -11.27
N ILE A 133 11.44 2.04 -12.06
CA ILE A 133 10.96 0.86 -12.78
C ILE A 133 11.98 0.31 -13.77
N SER A 134 12.87 1.16 -14.30
CA SER A 134 13.96 0.77 -15.20
C SER A 134 15.12 0.06 -14.50
N VAL A 135 15.19 0.12 -13.16
CA VAL A 135 16.26 -0.51 -12.39
C VAL A 135 15.94 -1.98 -12.15
N GLU A 136 16.89 -2.85 -12.46
CA GLU A 136 16.83 -4.27 -12.12
C GLU A 136 17.02 -4.44 -10.61
N LEU A 137 16.06 -5.11 -9.98
CA LEU A 137 16.13 -5.41 -8.54
C LEU A 137 17.06 -6.59 -8.27
N THR A 138 17.67 -6.57 -7.09
CA THR A 138 18.65 -7.57 -6.65
C THR A 138 18.44 -7.88 -5.17
N SER A 139 19.08 -8.92 -4.64
CA SER A 139 19.03 -9.25 -3.22
C SER A 139 19.48 -8.11 -2.30
N ASN A 140 20.36 -7.22 -2.77
CA ASN A 140 20.77 -6.02 -2.03
C ASN A 140 19.58 -5.06 -1.81
N HIS A 141 18.63 -4.99 -2.74
CA HIS A 141 17.42 -4.18 -2.56
C HIS A 141 16.50 -4.78 -1.49
N VAL A 142 16.37 -6.11 -1.44
CA VAL A 142 15.63 -6.81 -0.36
C VAL A 142 16.24 -6.51 1.01
N GLU A 143 17.57 -6.58 1.12
CA GLU A 143 18.28 -6.29 2.37
C GLU A 143 18.05 -4.84 2.81
N GLN A 144 18.16 -3.88 1.89
CA GLN A 144 17.91 -2.47 2.17
C GLN A 144 16.47 -2.22 2.59
N ALA A 145 15.49 -2.72 1.83
CA ALA A 145 14.07 -2.61 2.15
C ALA A 145 13.77 -3.21 3.55
N THR A 146 14.31 -4.39 3.84
CA THR A 146 14.17 -5.05 5.14
C THR A 146 14.76 -4.22 6.27
N LYS A 147 15.95 -3.63 6.07
CA LYS A 147 16.58 -2.74 7.06
C LYS A 147 15.76 -1.48 7.30
N ILE A 148 15.16 -0.91 6.25
CA ILE A 148 14.28 0.26 6.38
C ILE A 148 13.03 -0.11 7.18
N LEU A 149 12.35 -1.21 6.85
CA LEU A 149 11.19 -1.69 7.60
C LEU A 149 11.54 -1.89 9.08
N ARG A 150 12.62 -2.62 9.38
CA ARG A 150 13.02 -2.91 10.77
C ARG A 150 13.35 -1.66 11.57
N SER A 151 13.97 -0.66 10.95
CA SER A 151 14.51 0.51 11.67
C SER A 151 13.61 1.73 11.68
N LYS A 152 12.65 1.83 10.75
CA LYS A 152 11.84 3.05 10.55
C LYS A 152 10.36 2.85 10.79
N PHE A 153 9.83 1.64 10.67
CA PHE A 153 8.39 1.39 10.70
C PHE A 153 7.97 0.52 11.88
N LEU A 154 6.85 0.87 12.48
CA LEU A 154 6.00 -0.11 13.16
C LEU A 154 5.24 -0.92 12.10
N ILE A 155 5.39 -2.23 12.13
CA ILE A 155 4.74 -3.11 11.15
C ILE A 155 3.33 -3.46 11.63
N GLY A 156 2.38 -3.40 10.70
CA GLY A 156 1.07 -4.02 10.81
C GLY A 156 0.84 -4.97 9.63
N LEU A 157 0.04 -6.01 9.85
CA LEU A 157 -0.27 -7.05 8.88
C LEU A 157 -1.78 -7.12 8.67
N SER A 158 -2.24 -7.05 7.42
CA SER A 158 -3.67 -7.04 7.09
C SER A 158 -4.40 -8.32 7.54
N TYR A 159 -3.74 -9.47 7.49
CA TYR A 159 -4.33 -10.74 7.98
C TYR A 159 -4.45 -10.81 9.50
N ASN A 160 -3.77 -9.91 10.21
CA ASN A 160 -3.80 -9.79 11.66
C ASN A 160 -4.07 -8.33 12.05
N ILE A 161 -5.10 -7.76 11.41
CA ILE A 161 -5.43 -6.33 11.52
C ILE A 161 -5.80 -5.91 12.94
N GLU A 162 -6.45 -6.79 13.70
CA GLU A 162 -6.81 -6.54 15.10
C GLU A 162 -5.58 -6.29 15.97
N GLU A 163 -4.60 -7.21 15.96
CA GLU A 163 -3.35 -7.04 16.70
C GLU A 163 -2.55 -5.85 16.16
N SER A 164 -2.52 -5.66 14.85
CA SER A 164 -1.80 -4.55 14.20
C SER A 164 -2.36 -3.20 14.65
N TRP A 165 -3.69 -3.06 14.68
CA TRP A 165 -4.37 -1.85 15.10
C TRP A 165 -4.11 -1.55 16.59
N LEU A 166 -4.17 -2.57 17.45
CA LEU A 166 -3.86 -2.40 18.87
C LEU A 166 -2.44 -1.88 19.09
N ARG A 167 -1.45 -2.43 18.38
CA ARG A 167 -0.06 -2.00 18.47
C ARG A 167 0.14 -0.58 17.95
N ILE A 168 -0.47 -0.24 16.81
CA ILE A 168 -0.43 1.13 16.26
C ILE A 168 -1.03 2.11 17.26
N ARG A 169 -2.19 1.80 17.83
CA ARG A 169 -2.83 2.67 18.82
C ARG A 169 -1.96 2.89 20.05
N ASP A 170 -1.39 1.83 20.62
CA ASP A 170 -0.53 1.94 21.81
C ASP A 170 0.75 2.73 21.50
N ALA A 171 1.38 2.45 20.35
CA ALA A 171 2.61 3.13 19.93
C ALA A 171 2.41 4.63 19.65
N PHE A 172 1.22 5.05 19.22
CA PHE A 172 0.91 6.45 18.92
C PHE A 172 0.12 7.14 20.04
N GLY A 173 -0.24 6.41 21.11
CA GLY A 173 -1.03 6.94 22.22
C GLY A 173 -2.46 7.29 21.83
N TRP A 174 -3.01 6.69 20.77
CA TRP A 174 -4.38 6.94 20.31
C TRP A 174 -5.39 6.27 21.25
N ARG A 175 -6.06 7.11 22.04
CA ARG A 175 -7.10 6.71 22.99
C ARG A 175 -8.47 6.99 22.40
N ASP A 176 -9.40 6.06 22.62
CA ASP A 176 -10.81 6.32 22.34
C ASP A 176 -11.38 7.06 23.53
N ASP A 177 -11.28 8.38 23.50
CA ASP A 177 -11.78 9.22 24.58
C ASP A 177 -13.33 9.26 24.61
N THR A 178 -13.98 8.74 23.56
CA THR A 178 -15.43 8.61 23.44
C THR A 178 -15.83 7.21 22.97
N GLY A 179 -17.01 6.74 23.42
CA GLY A 179 -17.56 5.46 22.96
C GLY A 179 -17.84 5.40 21.45
N GLU A 180 -18.11 6.55 20.81
CA GLU A 180 -18.30 6.64 19.36
C GLU A 180 -17.00 6.40 18.57
N SER A 181 -15.85 6.93 19.05
CA SER A 181 -14.53 6.67 18.46
C SER A 181 -14.18 5.19 18.48
N HIS A 182 -14.44 4.55 19.63
CA HIS A 182 -14.20 3.12 19.81
C HIS A 182 -15.00 2.28 18.81
N LEU A 183 -16.32 2.51 18.75
CA LEU A 183 -17.22 1.80 17.83
C LEU A 183 -16.85 2.03 16.36
N CYS A 184 -16.44 3.24 15.99
CA CYS A 184 -15.96 3.52 14.63
C CYS A 184 -14.71 2.69 14.31
N SER A 185 -13.72 2.70 15.21
CA SER A 185 -12.46 1.98 15.01
C SER A 185 -12.65 0.46 14.92
N GLU A 186 -13.48 -0.12 15.81
CA GLU A 186 -13.79 -1.54 15.81
C GLU A 186 -14.56 -1.95 14.55
N ASN A 187 -15.52 -1.14 14.12
CA ASN A 187 -16.26 -1.41 12.88
C ASN A 187 -15.34 -1.39 11.66
N MET A 188 -14.33 -0.51 11.62
CA MET A 188 -13.35 -0.47 10.54
C MET A 188 -12.43 -1.70 10.57
N VAL A 189 -11.91 -2.06 11.73
CA VAL A 189 -11.09 -3.28 11.91
C VAL A 189 -11.89 -4.52 11.49
N TRP A 190 -13.14 -4.64 11.96
CA TRP A 190 -14.03 -5.74 11.61
C TRP A 190 -14.31 -5.80 10.11
N LYS A 191 -14.54 -4.66 9.44
CA LYS A 191 -14.75 -4.60 7.99
C LYS A 191 -13.53 -5.14 7.24
N VAL A 192 -12.33 -4.68 7.63
CA VAL A 192 -11.07 -5.13 7.02
C VAL A 192 -10.83 -6.62 7.29
N SER A 193 -11.07 -7.09 8.52
CA SER A 193 -10.98 -8.52 8.85
C SER A 193 -11.91 -9.37 7.97
N LYS A 194 -13.14 -8.91 7.75
CA LYS A 194 -14.11 -9.60 6.88
C LYS A 194 -13.72 -9.59 5.42
N GLU A 195 -13.21 -8.49 4.91
CA GLU A 195 -12.73 -8.39 3.53
C GLU A 195 -11.54 -9.32 3.30
N TYR A 196 -10.62 -9.38 4.26
CA TYR A 196 -9.50 -10.32 4.19
C TYR A 196 -10.00 -11.77 4.21
N ALA A 197 -10.91 -12.08 5.14
CA ALA A 197 -11.53 -13.41 5.23
C ALA A 197 -12.27 -13.80 3.95
N SER A 198 -13.02 -12.88 3.32
CA SER A 198 -13.75 -13.18 2.08
C SER A 198 -12.82 -13.42 0.90
N VAL A 199 -11.71 -12.66 0.77
CA VAL A 199 -10.72 -12.92 -0.27
C VAL A 199 -10.02 -14.27 -0.06
N SER A 200 -9.80 -14.69 1.19
CA SER A 200 -9.19 -15.99 1.50
C SER A 200 -10.16 -17.18 1.40
N ALA A 201 -11.47 -16.97 1.61
CA ALA A 201 -12.47 -18.04 1.73
C ALA A 201 -13.37 -18.22 0.49
N ASP A 202 -13.64 -17.16 -0.29
CA ASP A 202 -14.44 -17.28 -1.51
C ASP A 202 -13.58 -17.80 -2.68
N SER A 203 -13.57 -19.11 -2.86
CA SER A 203 -13.02 -19.82 -4.04
C SER A 203 -13.52 -19.29 -5.40
N LYS A 204 -14.59 -18.48 -5.42
CA LYS A 204 -15.12 -17.88 -6.64
C LYS A 204 -14.24 -16.75 -7.18
N TYR A 205 -13.48 -16.07 -6.31
CA TYR A 205 -12.61 -14.94 -6.70
C TYR A 205 -11.22 -14.97 -6.04
N GLY A 206 -11.05 -15.72 -4.95
CA GLY A 206 -9.77 -15.94 -4.30
C GLY A 206 -8.81 -16.73 -5.19
N LEU A 207 -7.55 -16.32 -5.21
CA LEU A 207 -6.49 -17.02 -5.89
C LEU A 207 -6.01 -18.16 -5.00
N GLU A 208 -6.15 -19.42 -5.44
CA GLU A 208 -5.70 -20.57 -4.66
C GLU A 208 -4.17 -20.53 -4.53
N GLN A 209 -3.67 -20.59 -3.29
CA GLN A 209 -2.24 -20.61 -3.03
C GLN A 209 -1.60 -21.83 -3.70
N GLY A 210 -0.58 -21.59 -4.51
CA GLY A 210 0.11 -22.64 -5.27
C GLY A 210 -0.51 -22.95 -6.64
N SER A 211 -1.64 -22.33 -7.01
CA SER A 211 -2.15 -22.36 -8.39
C SER A 211 -1.15 -21.75 -9.39
N VAL A 212 -1.35 -22.00 -10.69
CA VAL A 212 -0.48 -21.47 -11.76
C VAL A 212 -0.46 -19.94 -11.73
N GLU A 213 -1.61 -19.32 -11.56
CA GLU A 213 -1.75 -17.88 -11.48
C GLU A 213 -1.12 -17.30 -10.20
N TRP A 214 -1.21 -18.02 -9.07
CA TRP A 214 -0.50 -17.63 -7.84
C TRP A 214 1.02 -17.61 -8.06
N GLN A 215 1.57 -18.70 -8.60
CA GLN A 215 3.00 -18.82 -8.87
C GLN A 215 3.47 -17.74 -9.85
N LEU A 216 2.64 -17.39 -10.83
CA LEU A 216 2.95 -16.34 -11.79
C LEU A 216 3.01 -14.96 -11.10
N LEU A 217 2.02 -14.60 -10.29
CA LEU A 217 2.05 -13.34 -9.51
C LEU A 217 3.20 -13.31 -8.49
N GLU A 218 3.48 -14.45 -7.86
CA GLU A 218 4.61 -14.61 -6.95
C GLU A 218 5.95 -14.41 -7.68
N SER A 219 6.09 -14.93 -8.90
CA SER A 219 7.29 -14.75 -9.72
C SER A 219 7.53 -13.28 -10.09
N ILE A 220 6.47 -12.52 -10.37
CA ILE A 220 6.55 -11.08 -10.66
C ILE A 220 6.90 -10.29 -9.40
N ASN A 221 6.44 -10.75 -8.24
CA ASN A 221 6.62 -10.09 -6.95
C ASN A 221 7.64 -10.80 -6.05
N THR A 222 8.64 -11.48 -6.63
CA THR A 222 9.57 -12.34 -5.89
C THR A 222 10.34 -11.60 -4.80
N PHE A 223 10.71 -10.34 -5.01
CA PHE A 223 11.41 -9.55 -4.01
C PHE A 223 10.46 -9.02 -2.93
N ASP A 224 9.26 -8.60 -3.32
CA ASP A 224 8.23 -8.21 -2.35
C ASP A 224 7.83 -9.37 -1.44
N VAL A 225 7.77 -10.59 -1.95
CA VAL A 225 7.49 -11.79 -1.15
C VAL A 225 8.59 -12.02 -0.12
N GLN A 226 9.86 -11.85 -0.50
CA GLN A 226 10.98 -11.92 0.44
C GLN A 226 10.90 -10.82 1.51
N VAL A 227 10.66 -9.57 1.10
CA VAL A 227 10.52 -8.43 2.03
C VAL A 227 9.34 -8.64 2.98
N TYR A 228 8.20 -9.14 2.47
CA TYR A 228 7.02 -9.44 3.26
C TYR A 228 7.28 -10.53 4.30
N ASN A 229 7.95 -11.62 3.91
CA ASN A 229 8.33 -12.68 4.84
C ASN A 229 9.26 -12.17 5.95
N ASN A 230 10.23 -11.31 5.60
CA ASN A 230 11.06 -10.64 6.60
C ASN A 230 10.23 -9.72 7.51
N ALA A 231 9.23 -9.02 6.96
CA ALA A 231 8.35 -8.14 7.72
C ALA A 231 7.47 -8.90 8.71
N ILE A 232 7.06 -10.15 8.41
CA ILE A 232 6.37 -11.02 9.37
C ILE A 232 7.26 -11.30 10.59
N GLU A 233 8.55 -11.58 10.38
CA GLU A 233 9.48 -11.79 11.48
C GLU A 233 9.71 -10.50 12.28
N ILE A 234 9.86 -9.36 11.61
CA ILE A 234 9.94 -8.04 12.27
C ILE A 234 8.67 -7.78 13.09
N PHE A 235 7.48 -8.09 12.57
CA PHE A 235 6.23 -7.97 13.31
C PHE A 235 6.24 -8.82 14.59
N LYS A 236 6.76 -10.05 14.53
CA LYS A 236 6.91 -10.89 15.74
C LYS A 236 7.90 -10.29 16.73
N GLU A 237 9.07 -9.85 16.24
CA GLU A 237 10.11 -9.18 17.04
C GLU A 237 9.55 -7.95 17.77
N GLN A 238 8.77 -7.11 17.09
CA GLN A 238 8.19 -5.88 17.64
C GLN A 238 7.17 -6.12 18.76
N ARG A 239 6.69 -7.36 18.96
CA ARG A 239 5.77 -7.69 20.05
C ARG A 239 6.35 -7.35 21.42
N VAL A 240 7.67 -7.41 21.58
CA VAL A 240 8.35 -7.11 22.86
C VAL A 240 8.15 -5.67 23.32
N PHE A 241 7.80 -4.75 22.41
CA PHE A 241 7.52 -3.35 22.77
C PHE A 241 6.17 -3.17 23.49
N PHE A 242 5.31 -4.19 23.44
CA PHE A 242 3.92 -4.11 23.88
C PHE A 242 3.57 -5.12 24.99
N GLN A 243 4.53 -5.95 25.43
CA GLN A 243 4.37 -6.83 26.58
C GLN A 243 4.62 -6.01 27.85
N LYS A 244 3.55 -5.69 28.59
CA LYS A 244 3.61 -5.09 29.93
C LYS A 244 3.68 -6.17 31.01
#